data_AF-A0A6P4FP86-F1
#
_entry.id   AF-A0A6P4FP86-F1
#
_cell.length_a   1.000
_cell.length_b   1.000
_cell.length_c   1.000
_cell.angle_alpha   90.00
_cell.angle_beta   90.00
_cell.angle_gamma   90.00
#
_symmetry.space_group_name_H-M   'P 1'
#
loop_
_entity.id
_entity.type
_entity.pdbx_description
1 polymer ?
#
loop_
_entity_poly.entity_id
_entity_poly.type
_entity_poly.pdbx_seq_one_letter_code
_entity_poly.pdbx_strand_id
1 'polypeptide(L)'
;LTPPTTNLVPVTGVTIADGSPHCNQFICNVELEKLSAHSSGQYRCEVSGDAPEFKLIDQTANMTVGVLPKFDPFISGVRHAYKYHDYLIANCSSEMSSPMPKLMWYINNKTSRNTDGFHLFASHLQLRLHLDDQRFISKSEMLELRCTADIMGLAAVRRESRVRTTILALKDAGTKQRLTENGSCITGQPASLAAWLLSLVHILRWHSSQS
;
A
#
# COMPACT_ATOMS: atom_id res chain seq x y z
N LEU A 1 -27.88 41.67 27.71
CA LEU A 1 -28.29 41.39 26.32
C LEU A 1 -29.02 40.06 26.34
N THR A 2 -30.14 39.92 25.62
CA THR A 2 -30.93 38.68 25.57
C THR A 2 -30.29 37.68 24.61
N PRO A 3 -30.24 36.38 24.94
CA PRO A 3 -29.82 35.34 24.00
C PRO A 3 -30.72 35.32 22.75
N PRO A 4 -30.19 34.93 21.59
CA PRO A 4 -30.97 34.83 20.37
C PRO A 4 -32.04 33.74 20.49
N THR A 5 -33.20 33.97 19.87
CA THR A 5 -34.24 32.95 19.73
C THR A 5 -33.83 31.95 18.65
N THR A 6 -34.18 30.67 18.84
CA THR A 6 -33.82 29.59 17.91
C THR A 6 -35.06 28.90 17.39
N ASN A 7 -35.10 28.67 16.08
CA ASN A 7 -36.16 27.92 15.40
C ASN A 7 -35.50 26.86 14.52
N LEU A 8 -35.95 25.62 14.64
CA LEU A 8 -35.34 24.49 13.93
C LEU A 8 -36.25 24.03 12.79
N VAL A 9 -35.67 23.95 11.60
CA VAL A 9 -36.33 23.40 10.42
C VAL A 9 -35.64 22.08 10.07
N PRO A 10 -36.36 20.96 9.96
CA PRO A 10 -35.77 19.68 9.59
C PRO A 10 -35.13 19.75 8.20
N VAL A 11 -33.90 19.24 8.09
CA VAL A 11 -33.17 19.09 6.83
C VAL A 11 -32.75 17.63 6.69
N THR A 12 -32.97 17.04 5.52
CA THR A 12 -32.57 15.65 5.25
C THR A 12 -31.08 15.45 5.52
N GLY A 13 -30.74 14.43 6.30
CA GLY A 13 -29.35 14.12 6.65
C GLY A 13 -28.77 14.97 7.77
N VAL A 14 -29.50 15.92 8.34
CA VAL A 14 -29.05 16.74 9.48
C VAL A 14 -29.84 16.35 10.71
N THR A 15 -29.14 15.88 11.74
CA THR A 15 -29.73 15.61 13.06
C THR A 15 -29.00 16.44 14.10
N ILE A 16 -29.73 17.26 14.85
CA ILE A 16 -29.17 18.10 15.91
C ILE A 16 -29.13 17.28 17.19
N ALA A 17 -28.00 17.34 17.91
CA ALA A 17 -27.81 16.60 19.16
C ALA A 17 -28.76 17.09 20.26
N ASP A 18 -29.14 16.20 21.15
CA ASP A 18 -30.00 16.52 22.30
C ASP A 18 -29.33 17.60 23.17
N GLY A 19 -30.09 18.67 23.48
CA GLY A 19 -29.58 19.81 24.25
C GLY A 19 -28.91 20.91 23.43
N SER A 20 -28.77 20.73 22.11
CA SER A 20 -28.28 21.74 21.16
C SER A 20 -29.46 22.48 20.48
N PRO A 21 -29.33 23.76 20.07
CA PRO A 21 -28.16 24.63 20.11
C PRO A 21 -27.82 25.21 21.49
N HIS A 22 -26.53 25.44 21.73
CA HIS A 22 -26.03 26.14 22.92
C HIS A 22 -25.75 27.60 22.59
N CYS A 23 -26.66 28.49 23.00
CA CYS A 23 -26.59 29.91 22.72
C CYS A 23 -26.48 30.74 24.00
N ASN A 24 -25.60 31.75 23.98
CA ASN A 24 -25.59 32.85 24.93
C ASN A 24 -25.55 34.20 24.17
N GLN A 25 -25.33 35.30 24.87
CA GLN A 25 -25.33 36.64 24.28
C GLN A 25 -24.15 36.94 23.31
N PHE A 26 -23.16 36.04 23.20
CA PHE A 26 -21.96 36.23 22.39
C PHE A 26 -21.70 35.10 21.38
N ILE A 27 -22.18 33.88 21.65
CA ILE A 27 -21.90 32.71 20.83
C ILE A 27 -23.11 31.77 20.75
N CYS A 28 -23.28 31.14 19.60
CA CYS A 28 -24.21 30.04 19.36
C CYS A 28 -23.46 28.90 18.69
N ASN A 29 -23.55 27.70 19.28
CA ASN A 29 -22.99 26.48 18.72
C ASN A 29 -24.09 25.47 18.44
N VAL A 30 -24.06 24.86 17.27
CA VAL A 30 -24.95 23.75 16.87
C VAL A 30 -24.11 22.49 16.78
N GLU A 31 -24.53 21.45 17.48
CA GLU A 31 -23.91 20.13 17.44
C GLU A 31 -24.78 19.18 16.62
N LEU A 32 -24.14 18.46 15.70
CA LEU A 32 -24.79 17.50 14.84
C LEU A 32 -24.42 16.09 15.28
N GLU A 33 -25.40 15.21 15.34
CA GLU A 33 -25.22 13.80 15.66
C GLU A 33 -25.65 12.91 14.50
N LYS A 34 -25.36 11.59 14.60
CA LYS A 34 -25.80 10.57 13.63
C LYS A 34 -25.45 10.96 12.18
N LEU A 35 -24.25 11.50 12.01
CA LEU A 35 -23.74 11.96 10.72
C LEU A 35 -23.73 10.83 9.68
N SER A 36 -24.12 11.18 8.46
CA SER A 36 -24.10 10.28 7.31
C SER A 36 -23.54 11.01 6.08
N ALA A 37 -23.38 10.31 4.96
CA ALA A 37 -22.99 10.94 3.70
C ALA A 37 -23.92 12.11 3.31
N HIS A 38 -25.21 12.03 3.64
CA HIS A 38 -26.21 13.08 3.38
C HIS A 38 -26.03 14.32 4.27
N SER A 39 -25.26 14.21 5.36
CA SER A 39 -24.87 15.36 6.18
C SER A 39 -23.73 16.15 5.53
N SER A 40 -23.12 15.67 4.45
CA SER A 40 -22.10 16.43 3.73
C SER A 40 -22.76 17.56 2.95
N GLY A 41 -22.16 18.75 2.99
CA GLY A 41 -22.69 19.90 2.30
C GLY A 41 -22.09 21.20 2.77
N GLN A 42 -22.67 22.29 2.27
CA GLN A 42 -22.31 23.63 2.67
C GLN A 42 -23.20 24.08 3.83
N TYR A 43 -22.57 24.47 4.93
CA TYR A 43 -23.20 24.98 6.13
C TYR A 43 -22.99 26.48 6.20
N ARG A 44 -24.07 27.22 6.46
CA ARG A 44 -24.04 28.67 6.60
C ARG A 44 -24.60 29.08 7.95
N CYS A 45 -23.86 29.92 8.67
CA CYS A 45 -24.33 30.59 9.87
C CYS A 45 -24.68 32.03 9.49
N GLU A 46 -25.87 32.49 9.84
CA GLU A 46 -26.39 33.82 9.51
C GLU A 46 -26.93 34.46 10.79
N VAL A 47 -26.52 35.69 11.06
CA VAL A 47 -26.96 36.49 12.21
C VAL A 47 -27.56 37.79 11.71
N SER A 48 -28.83 38.03 12.05
CA SER A 48 -29.56 39.25 11.72
C SER A 48 -29.80 40.10 12.97
N GLY A 49 -29.45 41.38 12.91
CA GLY A 49 -29.86 42.38 13.90
C GLY A 49 -31.29 42.85 13.65
N ASP A 50 -31.98 43.25 14.71
CA ASP A 50 -33.32 43.82 14.63
C ASP A 50 -33.31 45.30 14.22
N ALA A 51 -34.49 45.88 14.10
CA ALA A 51 -34.69 47.31 13.86
C ALA A 51 -33.88 48.16 14.88
N PRO A 52 -33.34 49.33 14.48
CA PRO A 52 -33.53 49.99 13.19
C PRO A 52 -32.47 49.65 12.12
N GLU A 53 -31.36 49.00 12.49
CA GLU A 53 -30.22 48.86 11.57
C GLU A 53 -30.28 47.62 10.67
N PHE A 54 -31.01 46.56 11.04
CA PHE A 54 -31.19 45.34 10.24
C PHE A 54 -29.89 44.78 9.62
N LYS A 55 -28.81 44.73 10.40
CA LYS A 55 -27.51 44.23 9.92
C LYS A 55 -27.56 42.72 9.73
N LEU A 56 -27.05 42.23 8.60
CA LEU A 56 -26.89 40.82 8.32
C LEU A 56 -25.41 40.48 8.20
N ILE A 57 -24.96 39.48 8.93
CA ILE A 57 -23.63 38.88 8.75
C ILE A 57 -23.80 37.39 8.56
N ASP A 58 -23.06 36.82 7.62
CA ASP A 58 -23.07 35.39 7.37
C ASP A 58 -21.66 34.86 7.11
N GLN A 59 -21.46 33.58 7.44
CA GLN A 59 -20.26 32.86 7.11
C GLN A 59 -20.60 31.43 6.71
N THR A 60 -19.89 30.93 5.71
CA THR A 60 -20.17 29.66 5.07
C THR A 60 -18.94 28.75 5.09
N ALA A 61 -19.14 27.46 5.36
CA ALA A 61 -18.10 26.44 5.37
C ALA A 61 -18.62 25.12 4.79
N ASN A 62 -17.73 24.31 4.22
CA ASN A 62 -18.08 22.99 3.69
C ASN A 62 -17.76 21.90 4.73
N MET A 63 -18.73 21.05 5.02
CA MET A 63 -18.53 19.83 5.81
C MET A 63 -18.58 18.62 4.89
N THR A 64 -17.62 17.70 5.06
CA THR A 64 -17.64 16.39 4.39
C THR A 64 -17.64 15.30 5.44
N VAL A 65 -18.62 14.41 5.37
CA VAL A 65 -18.69 13.21 6.19
C VAL A 65 -18.11 12.06 5.39
N GLY A 66 -17.00 11.52 5.90
CA GLY A 66 -16.25 10.47 5.24
C GLY A 66 -16.40 9.10 5.88
N VAL A 67 -16.14 8.06 5.08
CA VAL A 67 -15.88 6.70 5.54
C VAL A 67 -14.38 6.46 5.44
N LEU A 68 -13.74 6.22 6.57
CA LEU A 68 -12.31 6.00 6.66
C LEU A 68 -11.94 4.54 6.36
N PRO A 69 -10.76 4.27 5.77
CA PRO A 69 -10.27 2.92 5.57
C PRO A 69 -9.99 2.27 6.92
N LYS A 70 -10.39 1.00 7.05
CA LYS A 70 -10.18 0.23 8.28
C LYS A 70 -8.73 -0.21 8.43
N PHE A 71 -8.10 -0.57 7.32
CA PHE A 71 -6.77 -1.15 7.26
C PHE A 71 -5.75 -0.20 6.63
N ASP A 72 -4.49 -0.49 6.90
CA ASP A 72 -3.35 0.21 6.32
C ASP A 72 -3.20 -0.18 4.83
N PRO A 73 -2.62 0.69 3.99
CA PRO A 73 -2.51 0.41 2.56
C PRO A 73 -1.65 -0.84 2.30
N PHE A 74 -2.07 -1.71 1.40
CA PHE A 74 -1.35 -2.93 1.06
C PHE A 74 -0.26 -2.67 0.03
N ILE A 75 0.97 -3.13 0.31
CA ILE A 75 2.11 -3.07 -0.61
C ILE A 75 2.35 -4.45 -1.24
N SER A 76 2.43 -4.50 -2.57
CA SER A 76 2.71 -5.71 -3.35
C SER A 76 3.80 -5.50 -4.40
N GLY A 77 4.33 -6.59 -4.96
CA GLY A 77 5.36 -6.57 -6.02
C GLY A 77 6.81 -6.50 -5.53
N VAL A 78 7.04 -6.34 -4.23
CA VAL A 78 8.39 -6.24 -3.64
C VAL A 78 8.98 -7.62 -3.39
N ARG A 79 10.16 -7.88 -3.97
CA ARG A 79 10.95 -9.10 -3.73
C ARG A 79 11.78 -8.93 -2.45
N HIS A 80 12.26 -10.04 -1.89
CA HIS A 80 13.17 -10.00 -0.74
C HIS A 80 14.53 -9.39 -1.05
N ALA A 81 15.00 -9.55 -2.29
CA ALA A 81 16.28 -8.99 -2.74
C ALA A 81 16.25 -8.62 -4.23
N TYR A 82 17.06 -7.61 -4.59
CA TYR A 82 17.31 -7.14 -5.95
C TYR A 82 18.81 -7.00 -6.20
N LYS A 83 19.25 -7.13 -7.45
CA LYS A 83 20.62 -6.85 -7.86
C LYS A 83 20.78 -5.38 -8.27
N TYR A 84 22.02 -4.89 -8.24
CA TYR A 84 22.37 -3.63 -8.89
C TYR A 84 21.90 -3.64 -10.36
N HIS A 85 21.34 -2.52 -10.83
CA HIS A 85 20.64 -2.34 -12.12
C HIS A 85 19.29 -3.05 -12.31
N ASP A 86 18.76 -3.74 -11.30
CA ASP A 86 17.39 -4.25 -11.39
C ASP A 86 16.35 -3.11 -11.40
N TYR A 87 15.14 -3.45 -11.86
CA TYR A 87 13.95 -2.62 -11.66
C TYR A 87 13.11 -3.16 -10.51
N LEU A 88 12.88 -2.32 -9.50
CA LEU A 88 11.89 -2.56 -8.47
C LEU A 88 10.56 -1.99 -8.94
N ILE A 89 9.53 -2.85 -9.03
CA ILE A 89 8.16 -2.46 -9.35
C ILE A 89 7.28 -2.85 -8.17
N ALA A 90 6.66 -1.87 -7.53
CA ALA A 90 5.78 -2.09 -6.38
C ALA A 90 4.44 -1.39 -6.60
N ASN A 91 3.37 -1.99 -6.11
CA ASN A 91 2.06 -1.37 -6.09
C ASN A 91 1.65 -1.13 -4.65
N CYS A 92 1.12 0.06 -4.38
CA CYS A 92 0.45 0.37 -3.13
C CYS A 92 -1.04 0.51 -3.40
N SER A 93 -1.88 -0.15 -2.60
CA SER A 93 -3.33 -0.15 -2.75
C SER A 93 -3.98 0.21 -1.42
N SER A 94 -4.95 1.12 -1.43
CA SER A 94 -5.77 1.41 -0.24
C SER A 94 -7.07 0.62 -0.26
N GLU A 95 -7.67 0.45 0.92
CA GLU A 95 -9.06 0.04 1.06
C GLU A 95 -10.02 1.13 0.58
N MET A 96 -11.28 0.75 0.36
CA MET A 96 -12.30 1.71 -0.04
C MET A 96 -12.53 2.79 1.02
N SER A 97 -12.45 4.05 0.61
CA SER A 97 -12.75 5.18 1.48
C SER A 97 -13.46 6.31 0.75
N SER A 98 -14.21 7.11 1.50
CA SER A 98 -14.77 8.38 1.03
C SER A 98 -14.32 9.47 2.00
N PRO A 99 -13.61 10.52 1.57
CA PRO A 99 -13.13 10.74 0.20
C PRO A 99 -12.03 9.74 -0.19
N MET A 100 -11.64 9.76 -1.47
CA MET A 100 -10.54 8.95 -1.98
C MET A 100 -9.23 9.28 -1.25
N PRO A 101 -8.47 8.27 -0.80
CA PRO A 101 -7.23 8.52 -0.09
C PRO A 101 -6.11 8.80 -1.11
N LYS A 102 -5.30 9.81 -0.84
CA LYS A 102 -4.13 10.15 -1.63
C LYS A 102 -2.95 9.29 -1.19
N LEU A 103 -2.53 8.37 -2.06
CA LEU A 103 -1.35 7.55 -1.80
C LEU A 103 -0.06 8.29 -2.10
N MET A 104 0.97 8.05 -1.29
CA MET A 104 2.32 8.56 -1.53
C MET A 104 3.38 7.53 -1.17
N TRP A 105 4.41 7.44 -2.00
CA TRP A 105 5.58 6.60 -1.77
C TRP A 105 6.73 7.39 -1.16
N TYR A 106 7.44 6.74 -0.23
CA TYR A 106 8.68 7.20 0.36
C TYR A 106 9.73 6.10 0.26
N ILE A 107 10.94 6.49 -0.14
CA ILE A 107 12.11 5.63 -0.25
C ILE A 107 13.12 6.12 0.79
N ASN A 108 13.45 5.31 1.79
CA ASN A 108 14.31 5.70 2.91
C ASN A 108 13.92 7.06 3.52
N ASN A 109 12.62 7.23 3.78
CA ASN A 109 11.99 8.44 4.32
C ASN A 109 12.01 9.70 3.41
N LYS A 110 12.44 9.59 2.14
CA LYS A 110 12.37 10.67 1.14
C LYS A 110 11.21 10.43 0.18
N THR A 111 10.42 11.46 -0.13
CA THR A 111 9.28 11.35 -1.05
C THR A 111 9.74 11.00 -2.46
N SER A 112 9.12 10.01 -3.09
CA SER A 112 9.28 9.76 -4.52
C SER A 112 8.10 10.38 -5.28
N ARG A 113 8.35 11.30 -6.21
CA ARG A 113 7.30 11.80 -7.12
C ARG A 113 7.01 10.72 -8.16
N ASN A 114 5.84 10.10 -8.10
CA ASN A 114 5.22 9.42 -9.24
C ASN A 114 3.76 9.84 -9.29
N THR A 115 3.39 10.53 -10.37
CA THR A 115 2.02 10.88 -10.75
C THR A 115 1.62 9.95 -11.89
N ASP A 116 0.42 9.35 -11.79
CA ASP A 116 -0.64 9.40 -12.81
C ASP A 116 -1.84 8.55 -12.35
N GLY A 117 -3.06 9.02 -12.65
CA GLY A 117 -4.30 8.67 -11.93
C GLY A 117 -5.24 7.67 -12.61
N PHE A 118 -6.38 7.42 -11.96
CA PHE A 118 -7.78 7.33 -12.45
C PHE A 118 -8.70 6.93 -11.28
N HIS A 119 -10.00 7.20 -11.43
CA HIS A 119 -11.02 7.08 -10.38
C HIS A 119 -11.63 5.66 -10.27
N LEU A 120 -11.52 5.09 -9.07
CA LEU A 120 -12.44 4.19 -8.33
C LEU A 120 -11.91 4.18 -6.88
N PHE A 121 -12.76 4.16 -5.85
CA PHE A 121 -12.39 4.59 -4.48
C PHE A 121 -11.47 3.64 -3.67
N ALA A 122 -10.67 2.81 -4.33
CA ALA A 122 -9.40 2.28 -3.82
C ALA A 122 -8.30 2.89 -4.71
N SER A 123 -7.40 3.70 -4.14
CA SER A 123 -6.29 4.24 -4.92
C SER A 123 -5.21 3.17 -5.09
N HIS A 124 -4.76 2.97 -6.33
CA HIS A 124 -3.62 2.13 -6.67
C HIS A 124 -2.48 3.03 -7.15
N LEU A 125 -1.32 2.96 -6.51
CA LEU A 125 -0.14 3.74 -6.87
C LEU A 125 1.05 2.83 -7.15
N GLN A 126 1.47 2.81 -8.41
CA GLN A 126 2.65 2.08 -8.83
C GLN A 126 3.93 2.90 -8.62
N LEU A 127 4.97 2.24 -8.12
CA LEU A 127 6.34 2.72 -8.04
C LEU A 127 7.20 1.87 -8.97
N ARG A 128 7.94 2.52 -9.87
CA ARG A 128 9.00 1.91 -10.66
C ARG A 128 10.31 2.61 -10.36
N LEU A 129 11.28 1.87 -9.80
CA LEU A 129 12.58 2.39 -9.38
C LEU A 129 13.70 1.61 -10.07
N HIS A 130 14.59 2.29 -10.78
CA HIS A 130 15.81 1.71 -11.32
C HIS A 130 16.92 1.78 -10.28
N LEU A 131 17.53 0.64 -9.96
CA LEU A 131 18.53 0.52 -8.89
C LEU A 131 19.94 0.79 -9.40
N ASP A 132 20.20 2.05 -9.75
CA ASP A 132 21.49 2.52 -10.27
C ASP A 132 22.11 3.63 -9.39
N ASP A 133 22.29 3.33 -8.11
CA ASP A 133 23.02 4.19 -7.17
C ASP A 133 24.36 3.54 -6.84
N GLN A 134 25.45 4.32 -6.95
CA GLN A 134 26.81 3.84 -6.75
C GLN A 134 27.05 3.22 -5.36
N ARG A 135 26.25 3.61 -4.35
CA ARG A 135 26.30 3.02 -3.00
C ARG A 135 26.09 1.49 -3.01
N PHE A 136 25.35 0.97 -3.99
CA PHE A 136 25.06 -0.46 -4.14
C PHE A 136 26.14 -1.22 -4.90
N ILE A 137 27.23 -0.57 -5.33
CA ILE A 137 28.34 -1.25 -6.02
C ILE A 137 29.19 -2.01 -5.01
N SER A 138 29.50 -1.37 -3.87
CA SER A 138 30.50 -1.83 -2.91
C SER A 138 29.93 -2.68 -1.79
N LYS A 139 28.68 -2.43 -1.37
CA LYS A 139 28.06 -3.09 -0.22
C LYS A 139 26.56 -3.32 -0.44
N SER A 140 26.09 -4.47 0.04
CA SER A 140 24.67 -4.79 0.08
C SER A 140 23.96 -3.91 1.10
N GLU A 141 22.83 -3.30 0.75
CA GLU A 141 22.12 -2.34 1.61
C GLU A 141 20.62 -2.60 1.64
N MET A 142 19.98 -2.30 2.76
CA MET A 142 18.54 -2.42 2.92
C MET A 142 17.83 -1.15 2.42
N LEU A 143 16.82 -1.34 1.57
CA LEU A 143 15.90 -0.31 1.10
C LEU A 143 14.58 -0.43 1.87
N GLU A 144 14.14 0.65 2.51
CA GLU A 144 12.81 0.74 3.10
C GLU A 144 11.87 1.53 2.18
N LEU A 145 10.77 0.90 1.80
CA LEU A 145 9.66 1.53 1.12
C LEU A 145 8.53 1.77 2.12
N ARG A 146 8.04 3.01 2.19
CA ARG A 146 6.85 3.36 2.96
C ARG A 146 5.79 3.90 2.02
N CYS A 147 4.59 3.36 2.09
CA CYS A 147 3.43 3.93 1.44
C CYS A 147 2.49 4.54 2.48
N THR A 148 2.00 5.75 2.23
CA THR A 148 1.01 6.40 3.10
C THR A 148 -0.30 6.60 2.36
N ALA A 149 -1.42 6.51 3.07
CA ALA A 149 -2.76 6.83 2.59
C ALA A 149 -3.28 8.05 3.35
N ASP A 150 -3.30 9.19 2.67
CA ASP A 150 -3.72 10.48 3.21
C ASP A 150 -5.19 10.81 2.91
N ILE A 151 -5.93 11.26 3.91
CA ILE A 151 -7.34 11.65 3.76
C ILE A 151 -7.46 13.11 4.20
N MET A 152 -7.66 14.01 3.23
CA MET A 152 -7.85 15.45 3.46
C MET A 152 -6.75 16.10 4.30
N GLY A 153 -5.52 15.58 4.30
CA GLY A 153 -4.43 16.09 5.14
C GLY A 153 -4.57 15.82 6.64
N LEU A 154 -5.62 15.11 7.07
CA LEU A 154 -5.91 14.83 8.48
C LEU A 154 -4.94 13.78 9.03
N ALA A 155 -4.04 14.19 9.92
CA ALA A 155 -3.01 13.31 10.47
C ALA A 155 -3.58 12.17 11.33
N ALA A 156 -4.69 12.41 12.05
CA ALA A 156 -5.30 11.42 12.94
C ALA A 156 -5.86 10.18 12.20
N VAL A 157 -6.15 10.30 10.91
CA VAL A 157 -6.77 9.23 10.10
C VAL A 157 -5.81 8.69 9.03
N ARG A 158 -4.60 9.25 8.94
CA ARG A 158 -3.58 8.82 7.98
C ARG A 158 -3.09 7.42 8.34
N ARG A 159 -3.02 6.54 7.34
CA ARG A 159 -2.52 5.17 7.48
C ARG A 159 -1.22 4.98 6.72
N GLU A 160 -0.38 4.05 7.16
CA GLU A 160 0.89 3.76 6.49
C GLU A 160 1.26 2.28 6.54
N SER A 161 1.98 1.83 5.52
CA SER A 161 2.60 0.51 5.47
C SER A 161 4.06 0.62 5.08
N ARG A 162 4.88 -0.29 5.60
CA ARG A 162 6.31 -0.33 5.34
C ARG A 162 6.73 -1.72 4.89
N VAL A 163 7.64 -1.77 3.93
CA VAL A 163 8.28 -3.02 3.49
C VAL A 163 9.76 -2.77 3.26
N ARG A 164 10.58 -3.78 3.56
CA ARG A 164 12.03 -3.73 3.42
C ARG A 164 12.49 -4.77 2.41
N THR A 165 13.46 -4.41 1.59
CA THR A 165 14.14 -5.30 0.66
C THR A 165 15.65 -5.07 0.72
N THR A 166 16.44 -6.07 0.37
CA THR A 166 17.90 -5.92 0.26
C THR A 166 18.30 -5.66 -1.19
N ILE A 167 19.20 -4.71 -1.40
CA ILE A 167 19.88 -4.51 -2.69
C ILE A 167 21.26 -5.15 -2.55
N LEU A 168 21.50 -6.20 -3.34
CA LEU A 168 22.75 -6.94 -3.34
C LEU A 168 23.83 -6.15 -4.05
N ALA A 169 25.02 -6.12 -3.45
CA ALA A 169 26.16 -5.45 -4.05
C ALA A 169 26.52 -6.06 -5.40
N LEU A 170 26.99 -5.24 -6.34
CA LEU A 170 27.55 -5.75 -7.59
C LEU A 170 28.71 -6.74 -7.33
N LYS A 171 29.55 -6.45 -6.32
CA LYS A 171 30.66 -7.31 -5.91
C LYS A 171 30.21 -8.67 -5.35
N ASP A 172 29.07 -8.72 -4.69
CA ASP A 172 28.51 -9.94 -4.06
C ASP A 172 27.78 -10.83 -5.10
N ALA A 173 27.27 -10.24 -6.18
CA ALA A 173 26.58 -10.95 -7.25
C ALA A 173 27.51 -11.80 -8.14
N GLY A 174 28.81 -11.48 -8.18
CA GLY A 174 29.80 -12.16 -9.02
C GLY A 174 30.36 -13.48 -8.45
N THR A 175 30.13 -13.80 -7.17
CA THR A 175 30.83 -14.92 -6.50
C THR A 175 30.15 -16.30 -6.69
N LYS A 176 29.05 -16.41 -7.46
CA LYS A 176 28.34 -17.69 -7.68
C LYS A 176 28.39 -18.27 -9.11
N GLN A 177 29.32 -17.83 -9.96
CA GLN A 177 29.65 -18.55 -11.19
C GLN A 177 31.10 -19.06 -11.12
N ARG A 178 31.30 -20.18 -10.41
CA ARG A 178 32.47 -21.02 -10.63
C ARG A 178 31.99 -22.34 -11.23
N LEU A 179 32.21 -22.46 -12.53
CA LEU A 179 31.98 -23.65 -13.35
C LEU A 179 32.59 -24.88 -12.65
N THR A 180 31.79 -25.92 -12.41
CA THR A 180 32.32 -27.28 -12.31
C THR A 180 32.67 -27.74 -13.72
N GLU A 181 33.83 -27.33 -14.20
CA GLU A 181 34.48 -27.93 -15.35
C GLU A 181 35.52 -28.92 -14.81
N ASN A 182 35.09 -30.15 -14.53
CA ASN A 182 36.01 -31.28 -14.41
C ASN A 182 36.09 -31.95 -15.78
N GLY A 183 36.92 -31.37 -16.64
CA GLY A 183 37.56 -32.11 -17.71
C GLY A 183 38.54 -33.12 -17.11
N SER A 184 38.14 -34.38 -17.05
CA SER A 184 39.04 -35.51 -16.86
C SER A 184 38.88 -36.41 -18.07
N CYS A 185 39.81 -36.28 -19.02
CA CYS A 185 40.02 -37.25 -20.08
C CYS A 185 40.44 -38.56 -19.43
N ILE A 186 39.56 -39.57 -19.44
CA ILE A 186 39.93 -40.95 -19.12
C ILE A 186 39.95 -41.70 -20.45
N THR A 187 41.16 -41.98 -20.90
CA THR A 187 41.47 -43.00 -21.90
C THR A 187 40.91 -44.34 -21.43
N GLY A 188 39.76 -44.74 -21.97
CA GLY A 188 39.19 -46.07 -21.78
C GLY A 188 39.96 -47.10 -22.60
N GLN A 189 40.88 -47.82 -21.96
CA GLN A 189 41.33 -49.13 -22.44
C GLN A 189 40.18 -50.15 -22.33
N PRO A 190 40.13 -51.16 -23.23
CA PRO A 190 38.97 -52.01 -23.43
C PRO A 190 38.82 -53.01 -22.28
N ALA A 191 37.69 -52.94 -21.58
CA ALA A 191 37.32 -53.95 -20.59
C ALA A 191 36.89 -55.24 -21.31
N SER A 192 37.83 -56.20 -21.33
CA SER A 192 37.66 -57.64 -21.16
C SER A 192 36.25 -58.23 -21.40
N LEU A 193 36.16 -59.03 -22.46
CA LEU A 193 35.09 -59.97 -22.81
C LEU A 193 34.96 -61.12 -21.78
N ALA A 194 34.67 -60.82 -20.51
CA ALA A 194 34.54 -61.83 -19.46
C ALA A 194 33.22 -61.76 -18.67
N ALA A 195 32.19 -61.09 -19.21
CA ALA A 195 30.86 -61.02 -18.60
C ALA A 195 29.75 -61.77 -19.37
N TRP A 196 30.07 -62.40 -20.51
CA TRP A 196 29.10 -63.08 -21.37
C TRP A 196 29.08 -64.62 -21.25
N LEU A 197 29.86 -65.22 -20.36
CA LEU A 197 29.94 -66.68 -20.20
C LEU A 197 29.30 -67.24 -18.90
N LEU A 198 28.84 -66.38 -17.99
CA LEU A 198 28.19 -66.84 -16.74
C LEU A 198 26.65 -66.81 -16.77
N SER A 199 26.03 -66.23 -17.80
CA SER A 199 24.57 -66.22 -17.99
C SER A 199 24.03 -67.43 -18.77
N LEU A 200 24.87 -68.15 -19.55
CA LEU A 200 24.47 -69.34 -20.32
C LEU A 200 24.44 -70.64 -19.50
N VAL A 201 25.18 -70.73 -18.39
CA VAL A 201 25.20 -71.92 -17.51
C VAL A 201 23.93 -72.02 -16.65
N HIS A 202 23.28 -70.89 -16.33
CA HIS A 202 22.03 -70.90 -15.58
C HIS A 202 20.79 -71.23 -16.42
N ILE A 203 20.83 -71.02 -17.74
CA ILE A 203 19.69 -71.31 -18.64
C ILE A 203 19.66 -72.80 -19.04
N LEU A 204 20.82 -73.44 -19.21
CA LEU A 204 20.90 -74.88 -19.57
C LEU A 204 20.66 -75.85 -18.40
N ARG A 205 20.68 -75.37 -17.14
CA ARG A 205 20.31 -76.18 -15.97
C ARG A 205 18.81 -76.17 -15.65
N TRP A 206 18.03 -75.27 -16.25
CA TRP A 206 16.60 -75.17 -15.96
C TRP A 206 15.73 -76.01 -16.92
N HIS A 207 16.24 -76.31 -18.12
CA HIS A 207 15.49 -77.05 -19.15
C HIS A 207 15.57 -78.58 -19.04
N SER A 208 16.36 -79.14 -18.12
CA SER A 208 16.50 -80.60 -17.90
C SER A 208 15.77 -81.12 -16.65
N SER A 209 14.89 -80.32 -16.04
CA SER A 209 14.04 -80.72 -14.90
C SER A 209 12.54 -80.72 -15.24
N GLN A 210 12.17 -80.70 -16.53
CA GLN A 210 10.79 -80.86 -17.01
C GLN A 210 10.77 -81.56 -18.39
N SER A 211 11.21 -82.82 -18.41
CA SER A 211 10.68 -83.92 -19.25
C SER A 211 11.44 -85.21 -18.96
#